data_AF-A0A7C9BL86-F1
#
_entry.id   AF-A0A7C9BL86-F1
#
_cell.length_a   1.000
_cell.length_b   1.000
_cell.length_c   1.000
_cell.angle_alpha   90.00
_cell.angle_beta   90.00
_cell.angle_gamma   90.00
#
_symmetry.space_group_name_H-M   'P 1'
#
loop_
_entity.id
_entity.type
_entity.pdbx_description
1 polymer ?
#
loop_
_entity_poly.entity_id
_entity_poly.type
_entity_poly.pdbx_seq_one_letter_code
_entity_poly.pdbx_strand_id
1 'polypeptide(L)'
;MADNSPHHGHKWMPVLYANYYGILKDIAHKHGYALAVHGSFTRDMDLIAVPWTEHPGSHEDLLSEMFDAIGYDRHWETPYSSKGLRPHGRIAYTLPTGAGGYVDISIMSVFPQPYFPVGPKPG
;
A
#
# COMPACT_ATOMS: atom_id res chain seq x y z
N MET A 1 -36.13 -5.57 4.63
CA MET A 1 -34.96 -4.72 4.96
C MET A 1 -33.95 -4.95 3.86
N ALA A 2 -33.40 -3.90 3.24
CA ALA A 2 -32.40 -4.05 2.19
C ALA A 2 -31.15 -4.71 2.80
N ASP A 3 -30.60 -5.69 2.08
CA ASP A 3 -29.34 -6.31 2.43
C ASP A 3 -28.23 -5.25 2.34
N ASN A 4 -27.81 -4.74 3.50
CA ASN A 4 -26.75 -3.75 3.66
C ASN A 4 -25.38 -4.43 3.82
N SER A 5 -25.24 -5.71 3.47
CA SER A 5 -23.95 -6.38 3.50
C SER A 5 -23.00 -5.66 2.54
N PRO A 6 -21.83 -5.19 3.01
CA PRO A 6 -20.88 -4.52 2.15
C PRO A 6 -20.52 -5.47 1.02
N HIS A 7 -20.89 -5.09 -0.20
CA HIS A 7 -20.71 -5.92 -1.38
C HIS A 7 -19.20 -5.97 -1.72
N HIS A 8 -18.50 -6.91 -1.12
CA HIS A 8 -17.08 -7.14 -1.37
C HIS A 8 -16.88 -7.95 -2.65
N GLY A 9 -15.87 -7.61 -3.44
CA GLY A 9 -15.44 -8.44 -4.59
C GLY A 9 -16.33 -8.32 -5.83
N HIS A 10 -16.86 -7.13 -6.12
CA HIS A 10 -17.54 -6.86 -7.38
C HIS A 10 -16.63 -7.14 -8.60
N LYS A 11 -17.21 -7.72 -9.66
CA LYS A 11 -16.48 -8.02 -10.91
C LYS A 11 -15.84 -6.80 -11.59
N TRP A 12 -16.28 -5.59 -11.26
CA TRP A 12 -15.74 -4.34 -11.80
C TRP A 12 -14.59 -3.74 -10.97
N MET A 13 -14.33 -4.22 -9.75
CA MET A 13 -13.26 -3.72 -8.88
C MET A 13 -11.87 -3.73 -9.54
N PRO A 14 -11.46 -4.78 -10.30
CA PRO A 14 -10.19 -4.75 -11.02
C PRO A 14 -10.02 -3.55 -11.95
N VAL A 15 -11.11 -3.09 -12.58
CA VAL A 15 -11.09 -1.91 -13.46
C VAL A 15 -10.86 -0.64 -12.65
N LEU A 16 -11.52 -0.49 -11.50
CA LEU A 16 -11.29 0.63 -10.59
C LEU A 16 -9.82 0.66 -10.13
N TYR A 17 -9.28 -0.48 -9.69
CA TYR A 17 -7.89 -0.60 -9.24
C TYR A 17 -6.87 -0.30 -10.34
N ALA A 18 -7.13 -0.74 -11.58
CA ALA A 18 -6.27 -0.41 -12.71
C ALA A 18 -6.20 1.10 -12.96
N ASN A 19 -7.32 1.82 -12.81
CA ASN A 19 -7.36 3.29 -12.93
C ASN A 19 -6.59 3.96 -11.79
N TYR A 20 -6.79 3.52 -10.54
CA TYR A 20 -6.01 4.02 -9.41
C TYR A 20 -4.52 3.78 -9.57
N TYR A 21 -4.10 2.64 -10.11
CA TYR A 21 -2.69 2.28 -10.18
C TYR A 21 -1.86 3.30 -10.95
N GLY A 22 -2.36 3.83 -12.07
CA GLY A 22 -1.65 4.86 -12.83
C GLY A 22 -1.37 6.12 -11.99
N ILE A 23 -2.40 6.62 -11.32
CA ILE A 23 -2.33 7.80 -10.46
C ILE A 23 -1.39 7.56 -9.27
N LEU A 24 -1.57 6.43 -8.58
CA LEU A 24 -0.78 6.06 -7.40
C LEU A 24 0.69 5.83 -7.75
N LYS A 25 0.98 5.26 -8.92
CA LYS A 25 2.36 5.06 -9.40
C LYS A 25 3.07 6.40 -9.61
N ASP A 26 2.41 7.37 -10.23
CA ASP A 26 3.00 8.69 -10.48
C ASP A 26 3.28 9.43 -9.16
N ILE A 27 2.37 9.33 -8.19
CA ILE A 27 2.57 9.84 -6.83
C ILE A 27 3.76 9.13 -6.16
N ALA A 28 3.81 7.80 -6.19
CA ALA A 28 4.93 7.05 -5.62
C ALA A 28 6.27 7.50 -6.20
N HIS A 29 6.35 7.65 -7.53
CA HIS A 29 7.54 8.11 -8.22
C HIS A 29 7.94 9.54 -7.80
N LYS A 30 6.98 10.47 -7.67
CA LYS A 30 7.21 11.83 -7.15
C LYS A 30 7.85 11.81 -5.75
N HIS A 31 7.46 10.86 -4.91
CA HIS A 31 8.01 10.69 -3.55
C HIS A 31 9.27 9.82 -3.49
N GLY A 32 9.82 9.38 -4.63
CA GLY A 32 11.05 8.60 -4.68
C GLY A 32 10.87 7.09 -4.46
N TYR A 33 9.67 6.56 -4.68
CA TYR A 33 9.35 5.15 -4.55
C TYR A 33 9.03 4.50 -5.90
N ALA A 34 9.50 3.27 -6.09
CA ALA A 34 8.98 2.37 -7.11
C ALA A 34 7.74 1.65 -6.54
N LEU A 35 6.61 1.74 -7.25
CA LEU A 35 5.37 1.07 -6.88
C LEU A 35 5.16 -0.20 -7.72
N ALA A 36 4.79 -1.31 -7.08
CA ALA A 36 4.50 -2.57 -7.74
C ALA A 36 3.21 -3.20 -7.20
N VAL A 37 2.48 -3.90 -8.06
CA VAL A 37 1.36 -4.76 -7.67
C VAL A 37 1.90 -6.10 -7.17
N HIS A 38 1.39 -6.61 -6.06
CA HIS A 38 1.74 -7.95 -5.57
C HIS A 38 0.55 -8.86 -5.23
N GLY A 39 -0.66 -8.35 -5.42
CA GLY A 39 -1.92 -9.05 -5.19
C GLY A 39 -2.62 -9.46 -6.47
N SER A 40 -3.83 -10.00 -6.32
CA SER A 40 -4.65 -10.52 -7.42
C SER A 40 -5.67 -9.52 -7.99
N PHE A 41 -5.87 -8.35 -7.34
CA PHE A 41 -6.90 -7.35 -7.70
C PHE A 41 -8.35 -7.85 -7.66
N THR A 42 -8.60 -9.07 -7.16
CA THR A 42 -9.93 -9.69 -7.14
C THR A 42 -10.83 -9.15 -6.04
N ARG A 43 -10.23 -8.84 -4.88
CA ARG A 43 -10.93 -8.32 -3.69
C ARG A 43 -10.29 -7.02 -3.21
N ASP A 44 -8.97 -6.99 -3.16
CA ASP A 44 -8.19 -5.85 -2.69
C ASP A 44 -7.09 -5.51 -3.70
N MET A 45 -6.60 -4.28 -3.61
CA MET A 45 -5.49 -3.77 -4.37
C MET A 45 -4.23 -3.82 -3.51
N ASP A 46 -3.49 -4.93 -3.58
CA ASP A 46 -2.25 -5.07 -2.83
C ASP A 46 -1.03 -4.49 -3.59
N LEU A 47 -0.37 -3.52 -2.98
CA LEU A 47 0.75 -2.74 -3.50
C LEU A 47 1.98 -2.81 -2.60
N ILE A 48 3.16 -2.79 -3.21
CA ILE A 48 4.44 -2.59 -2.52
C ILE A 48 5.08 -1.31 -3.06
N ALA A 49 5.44 -0.40 -2.15
CA ALA A 49 6.26 0.76 -2.41
C ALA A 49 7.69 0.50 -1.91
N VAL A 50 8.67 0.59 -2.80
CA VAL A 50 10.09 0.38 -2.50
C VAL A 50 10.83 1.70 -2.67
N PRO A 51 11.57 2.19 -1.66
CA PRO A 51 12.51 3.30 -1.82
C PRO A 51 13.40 3.11 -3.05
N TRP A 52 13.39 4.07 -3.97
CA TRP A 52 14.14 4.02 -5.23
C TRP A 52 15.13 5.17 -5.39
N THR A 53 15.05 6.19 -4.53
CA THR A 53 16.00 7.29 -4.42
C THR A 53 16.75 7.23 -3.09
N GLU A 54 17.87 7.96 -2.98
CA GLU A 54 18.68 8.01 -1.74
C GLU A 54 17.93 8.63 -0.56
N HIS A 55 17.03 9.58 -0.85
CA HIS A 55 16.26 10.34 0.12
C HIS A 55 14.79 10.37 -0.31
N PRO A 56 14.07 9.25 -0.19
CA PRO A 56 12.64 9.22 -0.50
C PRO A 56 11.86 10.05 0.52
N GLY A 57 10.67 10.49 0.13
CA GLY A 57 9.73 11.18 1.03
C GLY A 57 9.29 10.30 2.20
N SER A 58 8.71 10.93 3.23
CA SER A 58 8.16 10.19 4.37
C SER A 58 7.01 9.28 3.93
N HIS A 59 6.75 8.21 4.69
CA HIS A 59 5.60 7.35 4.43
C HIS A 59 4.30 8.14 4.55
N GLU A 60 4.25 9.04 5.52
CA GLU A 60 3.12 9.90 5.84
C GLU A 60 2.77 10.83 4.66
N ASP A 61 3.75 11.49 4.06
CA ASP A 61 3.53 12.39 2.91
C ASP A 61 3.09 11.61 1.66
N LEU A 62 3.74 10.47 1.39
CA LEU A 62 3.37 9.57 0.30
C LEU A 62 1.90 9.12 0.44
N LEU A 63 1.55 8.60 1.61
CA LEU A 63 0.20 8.10 1.89
C LEU A 63 -0.84 9.22 1.86
N SER A 64 -0.53 10.40 2.43
CA SER A 64 -1.45 11.54 2.41
C SER A 64 -1.82 11.95 0.99
N GLU A 65 -0.85 12.03 0.08
CA GLU A 65 -1.12 12.40 -1.31
C GLU A 65 -1.87 11.29 -2.07
N MET A 66 -1.53 10.02 -1.81
CA MET A 66 -2.27 8.88 -2.38
C MET A 66 -3.74 8.89 -1.94
N PHE A 67 -4.04 9.24 -0.69
CA PHE A 67 -5.41 9.28 -0.16
C PHE A 67 -6.23 10.39 -0.80
N ASP A 68 -5.68 11.60 -0.86
CA ASP A 68 -6.33 12.73 -1.51
C ASP A 68 -6.64 12.39 -2.98
N ALA A 69 -5.75 11.67 -3.67
CA ALA A 69 -5.92 11.29 -5.07
C ALA A 69 -7.00 10.23 -5.34
N ILE A 70 -7.25 9.32 -4.39
CA ILE A 70 -8.31 8.31 -4.52
C ILE A 70 -9.64 8.73 -3.86
N GLY A 71 -9.72 9.98 -3.39
CA GLY A 71 -10.94 10.56 -2.81
C GLY A 71 -11.27 10.04 -1.41
N TYR A 72 -10.26 9.60 -0.65
CA TYR A 72 -10.46 9.12 0.71
C TYR A 72 -10.56 10.31 1.69
N ASP A 73 -11.70 10.43 2.36
CA ASP A 73 -11.91 11.47 3.36
C ASP A 73 -11.14 11.16 4.65
N ARG A 74 -10.25 12.07 5.06
CA ARG A 74 -9.30 11.89 6.18
C ARG A 74 -9.95 11.92 7.56
N HIS A 75 -11.28 11.84 7.66
CA HIS A 75 -12.05 11.95 8.91
C HIS A 75 -11.88 10.80 9.91
N TRP A 76 -10.99 9.84 9.69
CA TRP A 76 -10.72 8.78 10.66
C TRP A 76 -9.41 9.02 11.43
N GLU A 77 -9.53 9.10 12.76
CA GLU A 77 -8.39 9.12 13.68
C GLU A 77 -7.47 7.92 13.38
N THR A 78 -6.27 8.24 12.88
CA THR A 78 -5.17 7.34 12.49
C THR A 78 -5.52 6.25 11.46
N PRO A 79 -5.21 6.44 10.16
CA PRO A 79 -5.35 5.38 9.15
C PRO A 79 -4.23 4.31 9.24
N TYR A 80 -3.41 4.33 10.28
CA TYR A 80 -2.24 3.45 10.40
C TYR A 80 -2.66 2.09 10.98
N SER A 81 -3.28 1.25 10.15
CA SER A 81 -3.55 -0.16 10.45
C SER A 81 -2.30 -0.84 11.01
N SER A 82 -2.42 -1.52 12.15
CA SER A 82 -1.43 -2.42 12.73
C SER A 82 0.03 -2.01 12.46
N LYS A 83 0.58 -1.06 13.24
CA LYS A 83 2.03 -0.87 13.33
C LYS A 83 2.66 -2.19 13.78
N GLY A 84 3.01 -3.03 12.82
CA GLY A 84 3.63 -4.32 13.01
C GLY A 84 4.67 -4.49 11.92
N LEU A 85 5.93 -4.58 12.33
CA LEU A 85 7.01 -4.96 11.43
C LEU A 85 6.61 -6.23 10.70
N ARG A 86 6.50 -6.15 9.38
CA ARG A 86 6.34 -7.31 8.52
C ARG A 86 7.73 -7.80 8.11
N PRO A 87 7.86 -9.00 7.51
CA PRO A 87 9.14 -9.49 7.03
C PRO A 87 9.89 -8.44 6.20
N HIS A 88 11.21 -8.37 6.41
CA HIS A 88 12.13 -7.40 5.79
C HIS A 88 11.91 -5.93 6.21
N GLY A 89 11.25 -5.71 7.35
CA GLY A 89 11.09 -4.38 7.94
C GLY A 89 10.09 -3.49 7.23
N ARG A 90 9.27 -4.05 6.31
CA ARG A 90 8.22 -3.29 5.64
C ARG A 90 7.08 -2.99 6.61
N ILE A 91 6.40 -1.87 6.37
CA ILE A 91 5.22 -1.42 7.13
C ILE A 91 4.01 -1.52 6.21
N ALA A 92 2.92 -2.12 6.69
CA ALA A 92 1.70 -2.31 5.92
C ALA A 92 0.61 -1.35 6.37
N TYR A 93 -0.09 -0.78 5.40
CA TYR A 93 -1.20 0.15 5.55
C TYR A 93 -2.40 -0.38 4.77
N THR A 94 -3.59 -0.35 5.36
CA THR A 94 -4.84 -0.77 4.69
C THR A 94 -5.80 0.40 4.60
N LEU A 95 -6.36 0.61 3.41
CA LEU A 95 -7.20 1.75 3.09
C LEU A 95 -8.54 1.26 2.51
N PRO A 96 -9.69 1.62 3.08
CA PRO A 96 -10.97 1.32 2.45
C PRO A 96 -11.20 2.24 1.24
N THR A 97 -11.68 1.69 0.12
CA THR A 97 -12.00 2.50 -1.08
C THR A 97 -13.40 3.11 -1.07
N GLY A 98 -14.16 2.96 0.02
CA GLY A 98 -15.57 3.36 0.11
C GLY A 98 -16.54 2.54 -0.76
N ALA A 99 -16.01 1.67 -1.62
CA ALA A 99 -16.76 0.91 -2.62
C ALA A 99 -16.75 -0.61 -2.35
N GLY A 100 -16.56 -1.01 -1.09
CA GLY A 100 -16.54 -2.42 -0.66
C GLY A 100 -15.22 -3.17 -0.90
N GLY A 101 -14.13 -2.46 -1.22
CA GLY A 101 -12.80 -3.04 -1.38
C GLY A 101 -11.73 -2.27 -0.61
N TYR A 102 -10.52 -2.82 -0.57
CA TYR A 102 -9.38 -2.20 0.11
C TYR A 102 -8.20 -1.94 -0.84
N VAL A 103 -7.38 -0.96 -0.49
CA VAL A 103 -6.02 -0.78 -1.02
C VAL A 103 -5.06 -1.07 0.12
N ASP A 104 -4.29 -2.14 -0.03
CA ASP A 104 -3.25 -2.53 0.91
C ASP A 104 -1.91 -2.07 0.37
N ILE A 105 -1.18 -1.23 1.12
CA ILE A 105 0.12 -0.69 0.71
C ILE A 105 1.17 -1.14 1.71
N SER A 106 2.13 -1.92 1.25
CA SER A 106 3.35 -2.27 1.99
C SER A 106 4.49 -1.34 1.58
N ILE A 107 4.99 -0.52 2.49
CA ILE A 107 6.14 0.36 2.25
C ILE A 107 7.41 -0.28 2.84
N MET A 108 8.41 -0.53 2.00
CA MET A 108 9.71 -1.07 2.42
C MET A 108 10.48 -0.04 3.25
N SER A 109 11.25 -0.51 4.24
CA SER A 109 12.08 0.37 5.07
C SER A 109 13.15 1.09 4.25
N VAL A 110 13.37 2.36 4.56
CA VAL A 110 14.47 3.20 4.03
C VAL A 110 15.83 2.90 4.67
N PHE A 111 15.87 2.08 5.72
CA PHE A 111 17.11 1.69 6.38
C PHE A 111 17.71 0.44 5.74
N PRO A 112 19.05 0.33 5.64
CA PRO A 112 19.67 -0.98 5.54
C PRO A 112 19.26 -1.73 6.82
N GLN A 113 18.38 -2.72 6.68
CA GLN A 113 18.22 -3.73 7.73
C GLN A 113 19.64 -4.21 8.07
N PRO A 114 20.04 -4.31 9.35
CA PRO A 114 21.31 -4.95 9.67
C PRO A 114 21.31 -6.28 8.94
N TYR A 115 22.29 -6.46 8.06
CA TYR A 115 22.52 -7.70 7.33
C TYR A 115 22.44 -8.83 8.35
N PHE A 116 21.39 -9.67 8.28
CA PHE A 116 21.43 -10.95 8.97
C PHE A 116 22.48 -11.76 8.21
N PRO A 117 23.66 -12.06 8.78
CA PRO A 117 24.55 -12.99 8.14
C PRO A 117 23.75 -14.27 7.95
N VAL A 118 23.55 -14.65 6.69
CA VAL A 118 23.22 -16.03 6.34
C VAL A 118 24.34 -16.82 6.99
N GLY A 119 24.00 -17.57 8.05
CA GLY A 119 24.97 -18.37 8.78
C GLY A 119 25.81 -19.17 7.78
N PRO A 120 27.08 -19.48 8.10
CA PRO A 120 27.96 -20.17 7.18
C PRO A 120 27.22 -21.40 6.61
N LYS A 121 27.25 -21.54 5.28
CA LYS A 121 26.76 -22.76 4.63
C LYS A 121 27.38 -23.95 5.38
N PRO A 122 26.60 -24.92 5.86
CA PRO A 122 27.18 -26.12 6.44
C PRO A 122 28.10 -26.74 5.39
N GLY A 123 29.37 -26.90 5.79
CA GLY A 123 30.38 -27.61 5.01
C GLY A 123 30.16 -29.11 5.04
#